data_AF-A0A7S2HNZ8-F1
#
_entry.id   AF-A0A7S2HNZ8-F1
#
_cell.length_a   1.000
_cell.length_b   1.000
_cell.length_c   1.000
_cell.angle_alpha   90.00
_cell.angle_beta   90.00
_cell.angle_gamma   90.00
#
_symmetry.space_group_name_H-M   'P 1'
#
loop_
_entity.id
_entity.type
_entity.pdbx_description
1 polymer ?
#
loop_
_entity_poly.entity_id
_entity_poly.type
_entity_poly.pdbx_seq_one_letter_code
_entity_poly.pdbx_strand_id
1 'polypeptide(L)'
;NSITDGFCAKQKDVFQDPDDFNRQGGMAQMGKALERGMVLALSLWDDGALHMRWLDSLHIGPNKTADTPGVRRGPCEWGEGSPRNVRSKYANAKVRFSRISVGEIGSTFSHYRRLTDETLV
;
A
#
# COMPACT_ATOMS: atom_id res chain seq x y z
N ASN A 1 5.83 9.66 9.71
CA ASN A 1 4.50 9.01 9.55
C ASN A 1 4.70 7.50 9.66
N SER A 2 3.81 6.78 10.33
CA SER A 2 3.96 5.33 10.59
C SER A 2 2.59 4.67 10.78
N ILE A 3 2.55 3.34 10.61
CA ILE A 3 1.38 2.50 10.89
C ILE A 3 1.53 1.92 12.29
N THR A 4 0.54 2.13 13.14
CA THR A 4 0.47 1.63 14.53
C THR A 4 -0.94 1.12 14.79
N ASP A 5 -1.15 0.31 15.83
CA ASP A 5 -2.51 -0.14 16.20
C ASP A 5 -3.46 1.04 16.45
N GLY A 6 -2.96 2.11 17.09
CA GLY A 6 -3.73 3.34 17.30
C GLY A 6 -4.09 4.06 16.00
N PHE A 7 -3.18 4.10 15.03
CA PHE A 7 -3.47 4.62 13.69
C PHE A 7 -4.51 3.74 12.98
N CYS A 8 -4.36 2.42 13.00
CA CYS A 8 -5.29 1.48 12.37
C CYS A 8 -6.70 1.63 12.93
N ALA A 9 -6.85 1.60 14.26
CA ALA A 9 -8.13 1.77 14.94
C ALA A 9 -8.78 3.11 14.56
N LYS A 10 -8.00 4.21 14.56
CA LYS A 10 -8.54 5.54 14.24
C LYS A 10 -8.91 5.68 12.77
N GLN A 11 -8.12 5.11 11.87
CA GLN A 11 -8.44 5.08 10.44
C GLN A 11 -9.75 4.34 10.22
N LYS A 12 -9.94 3.17 10.85
CA LYS A 12 -11.16 2.35 10.70
C LYS A 12 -12.40 3.06 11.23
N ASP A 13 -12.28 3.75 12.37
CA ASP A 13 -13.31 4.63 12.92
C ASP A 13 -13.69 5.75 11.94
N VAL A 14 -12.71 6.54 11.47
CA VAL A 14 -12.96 7.68 10.58
C VAL A 14 -13.51 7.25 9.23
N PHE A 15 -13.02 6.14 8.66
CA PHE A 15 -13.51 5.63 7.38
C PHE A 15 -14.77 4.80 7.53
N GLN A 16 -15.26 4.56 8.75
CA GLN A 16 -16.44 3.74 9.04
C GLN A 16 -16.33 2.34 8.40
N ASP A 17 -15.19 1.69 8.62
CA ASP A 17 -14.90 0.34 8.15
C ASP A 17 -14.84 -0.63 9.34
N PRO A 18 -15.25 -1.90 9.18
CA PRO A 18 -15.00 -2.92 10.18
C PRO A 18 -13.51 -3.05 10.52
N ASP A 19 -13.19 -3.13 11.81
CA ASP A 19 -11.81 -3.28 12.28
C ASP A 19 -11.40 -4.75 12.36
N ASP A 20 -11.38 -5.39 11.19
CA ASP A 20 -10.96 -6.79 11.07
C ASP A 20 -9.48 -7.00 11.41
N PHE A 21 -8.67 -5.95 11.30
CA PHE A 21 -7.24 -6.00 11.62
C PHE A 21 -7.03 -6.23 13.12
N ASN A 22 -7.66 -5.41 13.98
CA ASN A 22 -7.57 -5.60 15.43
C ASN A 22 -8.30 -6.89 15.88
N ARG A 23 -9.40 -7.26 15.20
CA ARG A 23 -10.09 -8.54 15.45
C ARG A 23 -9.18 -9.76 15.22
N GLN A 24 -8.19 -9.66 14.33
CA GLN A 24 -7.20 -10.72 14.07
C GLN A 24 -5.92 -10.58 14.91
N GLY A 25 -5.87 -9.66 15.88
CA GLY A 25 -4.73 -9.48 16.78
C GLY A 25 -3.71 -8.42 16.36
N GLY A 26 -4.06 -7.59 15.37
CA GLY A 26 -3.34 -6.35 15.04
C GLY A 26 -1.85 -6.50 14.71
N MET A 27 -1.07 -5.47 15.02
CA MET A 27 0.37 -5.43 14.73
C MET A 27 1.12 -6.54 15.49
N ALA A 28 0.68 -6.92 16.68
CA ALA A 28 1.29 -8.00 17.45
C ALA A 28 1.20 -9.35 16.72
N GLN A 29 0.02 -9.67 16.16
CA GLN A 29 -0.15 -10.90 15.39
C GLN A 29 0.63 -10.87 14.08
N MET A 30 0.68 -9.72 13.40
CA MET A 30 1.51 -9.54 12.21
C MET A 30 3.00 -9.71 12.52
N GLY A 31 3.48 -9.18 13.66
CA GLY A 31 4.85 -9.35 14.13
C GLY A 31 5.21 -10.82 14.34
N LYS A 32 4.32 -11.60 14.96
CA LYS A 32 4.51 -13.07 15.11
C LYS A 32 4.60 -13.79 13.77
N ALA A 33 3.89 -13.32 12.74
CA ALA A 33 3.99 -13.90 11.40
C ALA A 33 5.32 -13.58 10.72
N LEU A 34 5.82 -12.34 10.87
CA LEU A 34 7.15 -11.95 10.39
C LEU A 34 8.26 -12.75 11.08
N GLU A 35 8.15 -12.99 12.39
CA GLU A 35 9.11 -13.77 13.18
C GLU A 35 9.25 -15.22 12.69
N ARG A 36 8.15 -15.84 12.24
CA ARG A 36 8.18 -17.20 11.67
C ARG A 36 8.84 -17.27 10.29
N GLY A 37 9.14 -16.13 9.67
CA GLY A 37 9.59 -16.04 8.29
C GLY A 37 8.41 -16.02 7.31
N MET A 38 8.56 -15.21 6.26
CA MET A 38 7.60 -15.07 5.18
C MET A 38 8.30 -15.20 3.83
N VAL A 39 7.55 -15.60 2.80
CA VAL A 39 8.04 -15.70 1.43
C VAL A 39 7.73 -14.39 0.68
N LEU A 40 8.72 -13.84 -0.02
CA LEU A 40 8.54 -12.68 -0.89
C LEU A 40 7.79 -13.08 -2.16
N ALA A 41 6.69 -12.37 -2.47
CA ALA A 41 5.94 -12.51 -3.71
C ALA A 41 5.99 -11.20 -4.52
N LEU A 42 6.34 -11.27 -5.80
CA LEU A 42 6.33 -10.15 -6.75
C LEU A 42 5.31 -10.47 -7.84
N SER A 43 4.39 -9.54 -8.13
CA SER A 43 3.31 -9.77 -9.10
C SER A 43 2.93 -8.53 -9.89
N LEU A 44 2.34 -8.76 -11.06
CA LEU A 44 1.64 -7.77 -11.87
C LEU A 44 0.30 -8.40 -12.27
N TRP A 45 -0.81 -7.77 -11.92
CA TRP A 45 -2.15 -8.33 -12.11
C TRP A 45 -3.18 -7.22 -12.29
N ASP A 46 -4.27 -7.56 -12.96
CA ASP A 46 -5.50 -6.78 -13.01
C ASP A 46 -6.59 -7.47 -12.19
N ASP A 47 -7.54 -6.69 -11.70
CA ASP A 47 -8.57 -7.18 -10.78
C ASP A 47 -9.90 -7.42 -11.48
N GLY A 48 -10.28 -8.69 -11.59
CA GLY A 48 -11.55 -9.09 -12.20
C GLY A 48 -12.80 -8.81 -11.38
N ALA A 49 -12.67 -8.56 -10.07
CA ALA A 49 -13.80 -8.32 -9.18
C ALA A 49 -14.08 -6.83 -9.01
N LEU A 50 -13.05 -6.04 -8.70
CA LEU A 50 -13.20 -4.63 -8.37
C LEU A 50 -12.46 -3.69 -9.31
N HIS A 51 -11.84 -4.21 -10.38
CA HIS A 51 -11.22 -3.39 -11.43
C HIS A 51 -10.21 -2.36 -10.88
N MET A 52 -9.43 -2.75 -9.85
CA MET A 52 -8.44 -1.94 -9.14
C MET A 52 -8.97 -0.73 -8.37
N ARG A 53 -10.30 -0.56 -8.29
CA ARG A 53 -10.91 0.63 -7.67
C ARG A 53 -10.54 0.86 -6.20
N TRP A 54 -10.29 -0.21 -5.45
CA TRP A 54 -9.89 -0.16 -4.04
C TRP A 54 -8.47 0.39 -3.84
N LEU A 55 -7.70 0.57 -4.92
CA LEU A 55 -6.34 1.08 -4.90
C LEU A 55 -6.25 2.50 -5.49
N ASP A 56 -6.86 2.76 -6.65
CA ASP A 56 -6.58 3.95 -7.46
C ASP A 56 -7.81 4.78 -7.90
N SER A 57 -9.01 4.43 -7.44
CA SER A 57 -10.26 5.08 -7.85
C SER A 57 -11.19 5.34 -6.65
N LEU A 58 -12.49 5.47 -6.92
CA LEU A 58 -13.56 5.46 -5.93
C LEU A 58 -13.97 4.02 -5.61
N HIS A 59 -13.85 3.64 -4.33
CA HIS A 59 -14.36 2.37 -3.81
C HIS A 59 -15.50 2.62 -2.83
N ILE A 60 -16.72 2.65 -3.36
CA ILE A 60 -17.93 2.99 -2.62
C ILE A 60 -18.52 1.73 -2.01
N GLY A 61 -18.51 1.66 -0.67
CA GLY A 61 -19.26 0.66 0.09
C GLY A 61 -20.74 1.06 0.27
N PRO A 62 -21.56 0.17 0.86
CA PRO A 62 -22.95 0.49 1.17
C PRO A 62 -23.07 1.78 2.00
N ASN A 63 -24.03 2.63 1.64
CA ASN A 63 -24.34 3.90 2.34
C ASN A 63 -23.20 4.93 2.38
N LYS A 64 -22.17 4.83 1.53
CA LYS A 64 -21.11 5.84 1.39
C LYS A 64 -21.29 6.65 0.10
N THR A 65 -20.81 7.90 0.11
CA THR A 65 -20.75 8.77 -1.07
C THR A 65 -19.31 8.99 -1.51
N ALA A 66 -19.09 9.59 -2.68
CA ALA A 66 -17.76 9.91 -3.18
C ALA A 66 -16.95 10.83 -2.23
N ASP A 67 -17.64 11.64 -1.41
CA ASP A 67 -17.04 12.57 -0.46
C ASP A 67 -16.83 11.97 0.95
N THR A 68 -17.31 10.74 1.18
CA THR A 68 -17.09 10.05 2.45
C THR A 68 -15.58 9.77 2.62
N PRO A 69 -14.96 10.13 3.76
CA PRO A 69 -13.55 9.82 4.01
C PRO A 69 -13.21 8.34 3.77
N GLY A 70 -12.14 8.08 3.03
CA GLY A 70 -11.66 6.72 2.72
C GLY A 70 -12.23 6.08 1.44
N VAL A 71 -13.24 6.70 0.80
CA VAL A 71 -13.82 6.21 -0.46
C VAL A 71 -12.92 6.52 -1.65
N ARG A 72 -12.39 7.74 -1.75
CA ARG A 72 -11.47 8.15 -2.83
C ARG A 72 -10.05 7.74 -2.49
N ARG A 73 -9.44 6.93 -3.37
CA ARG A 73 -8.10 6.32 -3.17
C ARG A 73 -7.11 6.69 -4.27
N GLY A 74 -7.62 7.17 -5.40
CA GLY A 74 -6.82 7.77 -6.44
C GLY A 74 -7.67 8.53 -7.46
N PRO A 75 -7.04 8.99 -8.55
CA PRO A 75 -7.68 9.83 -9.56
C PRO A 75 -8.33 9.04 -10.70
N CYS A 76 -8.16 7.72 -10.78
CA CYS A 76 -8.62 6.94 -11.93
C CYS A 76 -10.15 6.91 -12.01
N GLU A 77 -10.67 6.97 -13.23
CA GLU A 77 -12.12 7.02 -13.46
C GLU A 77 -12.77 5.64 -13.28
N TRP A 78 -14.07 5.66 -12.98
CA TRP A 78 -14.81 4.42 -12.75
C TRP A 78 -14.90 3.57 -14.03
N GLY A 79 -14.38 2.35 -13.97
CA GLY A 79 -14.45 1.37 -15.08
C GLY A 79 -13.17 1.26 -15.93
N GLU A 80 -12.22 2.18 -15.78
CA GLU A 80 -10.95 2.15 -16.54
C GLU A 80 -10.11 0.90 -16.24
N GLY A 81 -10.11 0.44 -14.98
CA GLY A 81 -9.35 -0.74 -14.56
C GLY A 81 -9.96 -2.10 -14.95
N SER A 82 -11.03 -2.14 -15.75
CA SER A 82 -11.63 -3.43 -16.12
C SER A 82 -10.65 -4.31 -16.92
N PRO A 83 -10.56 -5.63 -16.66
CA PRO A 83 -9.62 -6.51 -17.33
C PRO A 83 -9.66 -6.44 -18.86
N ARG A 84 -10.86 -6.37 -19.43
CA ARG A 84 -11.06 -6.23 -20.88
C ARG A 84 -10.41 -4.95 -21.41
N ASN A 85 -10.57 -3.83 -20.71
CA ASN A 85 -10.02 -2.54 -21.12
C ASN A 85 -8.50 -2.52 -21.00
N VAL A 86 -7.97 -2.88 -19.83
CA VAL A 86 -6.52 -2.76 -19.56
C VAL A 86 -5.69 -3.76 -20.38
N ARG A 87 -6.17 -4.99 -20.57
CA ARG A 87 -5.48 -5.99 -21.40
C ARG A 87 -5.47 -5.64 -22.89
N SER A 88 -6.49 -4.89 -23.36
CA SER A 88 -6.57 -4.43 -24.75
C SER A 88 -5.70 -3.19 -24.99
N LYS A 89 -5.87 -2.16 -24.14
CA LYS A 89 -5.18 -0.87 -24.31
C LYS A 89 -3.71 -0.90 -23.90
N TYR A 90 -3.38 -1.69 -22.89
CA TYR A 90 -2.05 -1.71 -22.27
C TYR A 90 -1.47 -3.14 -22.25
N ALA A 91 -1.61 -3.86 -23.36
CA ALA A 91 -1.14 -5.25 -23.49
C ALA A 91 0.37 -5.42 -23.23
N ASN A 92 1.16 -4.35 -23.38
CA ASN A 92 2.60 -4.31 -23.15
C ASN A 92 3.00 -3.70 -21.78
N ALA A 93 2.03 -3.52 -20.88
CA ALA A 93 2.29 -3.07 -19.51
C ALA A 93 3.28 -4.03 -18.82
N LYS A 94 4.26 -3.45 -18.13
CA LYS A 94 5.32 -4.19 -17.45
C LYS A 94 5.78 -3.47 -16.21
N VAL A 95 6.23 -4.25 -15.23
CA VAL A 95 6.87 -3.76 -14.02
C VAL A 95 8.29 -4.33 -13.93
N ARG A 96 9.24 -3.53 -13.45
CA ARG A 96 10.61 -3.98 -13.18
C ARG A 96 10.92 -3.76 -11.70
N PHE A 97 11.05 -4.85 -10.96
CA PHE A 97 11.59 -4.83 -9.60
C PHE A 97 13.11 -5.04 -9.67
N SER A 98 13.89 -4.21 -8.98
CA SER A 98 15.36 -4.31 -8.96
C SER A 98 15.93 -3.72 -7.67
N ARG A 99 17.20 -4.03 -7.36
CA ARG A 99 17.89 -3.58 -6.14
C ARG A 99 17.13 -3.98 -4.85
N ILE A 100 16.69 -5.23 -4.78
CA ILE A 100 16.04 -5.78 -3.58
C ILE A 100 17.12 -5.97 -2.51
N SER A 101 16.92 -5.36 -1.34
CA SER A 101 17.83 -5.42 -0.20
C SER A 101 17.03 -5.68 1.08
N VAL A 102 17.55 -6.53 1.96
CA VAL A 102 16.98 -6.83 3.28
C VAL A 102 18.13 -6.85 4.28
N GLY A 103 17.96 -6.21 5.43
CA GLY A 103 18.99 -6.08 6.45
C GLY A 103 18.52 -5.30 7.66
N GLU A 104 19.45 -4.90 8.52
CA GLU A 104 19.17 -4.10 9.71
C GLU A 104 18.56 -2.74 9.35
N ILE A 105 17.78 -2.17 10.27
CA ILE A 105 17.15 -0.85 10.10
C ILE A 105 18.24 0.19 9.83
N GLY A 106 18.11 0.94 8.73
CA GLY A 106 19.07 1.96 8.32
C GLY A 106 20.27 1.46 7.51
N SER A 107 20.41 0.14 7.27
CA SER A 107 21.56 -0.42 6.54
C SER A 107 21.34 -0.55 5.02
N THR A 108 20.09 -0.53 4.56
CA THR A 108 19.75 -0.82 3.16
C THR A 108 19.85 0.40 2.23
N PHE A 109 20.29 1.54 2.76
CA PHE A 109 20.50 2.78 2.01
C PHE A 109 21.58 3.62 2.72
N SER A 110 22.31 4.44 1.96
CA SER A 110 23.34 5.32 2.51
C SER A 110 22.78 6.71 2.78
N HIS A 111 22.99 7.21 3.99
CA HIS A 111 22.87 8.63 4.29
C HIS A 111 24.18 9.31 3.89
N TYR A 112 24.23 9.96 2.72
CA TYR A 112 25.28 10.94 2.50
C TYR A 112 25.03 12.12 3.44
N ARG A 113 25.66 12.12 4.61
CA ARG A 113 25.85 13.35 5.37
C ARG A 113 26.76 14.20 4.48
N ARG A 114 26.22 15.24 3.83
CA ARG A 114 27.03 16.37 3.39
C ARG A 114 27.66 16.92 4.67
N LEU A 115 28.82 16.41 5.03
CA LEU A 115 29.78 17.19 5.77
C LEU A 115 30.20 18.25 4.76
N THR A 116 29.60 19.44 4.86
CA THR A 116 30.21 20.61 4.27
C THR A 116 31.63 20.66 4.82
N ASP A 117 32.55 20.56 3.89
CA ASP A 117 33.94 20.94 3.97
C ASP A 117 34.11 22.24 4.78
N GLU A 118 34.42 22.11 6.08
CA GLU A 118 34.96 23.16 6.94
C GLU A 118 35.94 22.56 7.96
N THR A 119 36.86 21.73 7.47
CA THR A 119 38.17 21.54 8.14
C THR A 119 39.27 21.62 7.09
N LEU A 120 39.35 22.81 6.48
CA LEU A 120 40.65 23.37 6.13
C LEU A 120 41.38 23.71 7.44
N VAL A 121 42.69 23.49 7.39
CA VAL A 121 43.76 23.89 8.33
C VAL A 121 43.47 25.18 9.09
#